data_AF-A0A327HT85-F1
#
_entry.id   AF-A0A327HT85-F1
#
_cell.length_a   1.000
_cell.length_b   1.000
_cell.length_c   1.000
_cell.angle_alpha   90.00
_cell.angle_beta   90.00
_cell.angle_gamma   90.00
#
_symmetry.space_group_name_H-M   'P 1'
#
loop_
_entity.id
_entity.type
_entity.pdbx_description
1 polymer ?
#
loop_
_entity_poly.entity_id
_entity_poly.type
_entity_poly.pdbx_seq_one_letter_code
_entity_poly.pdbx_strand_id
1 'polypeptide(L)'
;MPSTSLPTSANSTTRSDLGSNPVVSKSNPSTFMPSKTPVTNIRPTAPPMNPLNRLLHIEAPNSHMSRSPCKSTVTGTTNPTFAMVAMLLVTSMAGCSGIGNSAPNAEINADQTEINVGETVNFDARESSTPNPTIVEEYQWDFGDGNQKTTKQGVASHTFLDSGYHDVRVTVLNDAGETDRASVSIFVNSAPSVVLDIPGYIRAGDTATLDASDSFDPEGASMEFIWDFNIMSDSNNDGIPSNDADSVSPIAELTIDESGNRTGSITVVDDKGATSTMIWSLMVTSRTFNVVWEEQIIDFEWSGYLEQGQSFTIDHEPGIGARVMQVNATLTLARDLIPIMWPEDNFTLSIDMQSGWSSFSSTQQDNITLNSSASIERGEMNSYPESGYTITSDSKNSLEETLLNEAGERFGQGTWEWTITADECDPDLPVDGVDPDQGNDWDLSVRVVVFVLRLSEVGT
;
A
#
# COMPACT_ATOMS: atom_id res chain seq x y z
N MET A 1 -51.36 -30.17 18.33
CA MET A 1 -51.00 -31.59 18.10
C MET A 1 -50.66 -31.77 16.63
N PRO A 2 -49.70 -32.62 16.25
CA PRO A 2 -48.92 -33.55 17.09
C PRO A 2 -47.54 -32.95 17.44
N SER A 3 -46.96 -33.05 18.65
CA SER A 3 -46.72 -34.16 19.60
C SER A 3 -45.59 -35.11 19.18
N THR A 4 -44.78 -35.47 20.19
CA THR A 4 -43.69 -36.48 20.30
C THR A 4 -42.28 -35.98 19.96
N SER A 5 -41.24 -36.16 20.77
CA SER A 5 -41.08 -36.78 22.11
C SER A 5 -39.62 -36.61 22.55
N LEU A 6 -39.40 -36.33 23.84
CA LEU A 6 -38.13 -36.55 24.55
C LEU A 6 -37.73 -38.04 24.54
N PRO A 7 -36.45 -38.33 24.86
CA PRO A 7 -36.23 -39.22 25.99
C PRO A 7 -35.20 -38.69 27.01
N THR A 8 -35.46 -39.14 28.23
CA THR A 8 -34.78 -38.93 29.51
C THR A 8 -33.70 -39.99 29.79
N SER A 9 -32.95 -39.71 30.87
CA SER A 9 -32.22 -40.61 31.78
C SER A 9 -30.71 -40.75 31.51
N ALA A 10 -29.82 -40.85 32.49
CA ALA A 10 -29.81 -40.64 33.94
C ALA A 10 -28.38 -40.93 34.44
N ASN A 11 -28.04 -40.42 35.64
CA ASN A 11 -27.05 -40.92 36.61
C ASN A 11 -25.55 -40.84 36.24
N SER A 12 -24.59 -40.61 37.14
CA SER A 12 -24.58 -40.41 38.60
C SER A 12 -23.15 -40.04 39.05
N THR A 13 -23.03 -39.18 40.08
CA THR A 13 -22.01 -39.13 41.17
C THR A 13 -20.57 -39.62 40.93
N THR A 14 -19.58 -38.78 41.26
CA THR A 14 -18.70 -38.98 42.45
C THR A 14 -17.84 -37.75 42.76
N ARG A 15 -17.58 -37.59 44.06
CA ARG A 15 -16.84 -36.54 44.79
C ARG A 15 -15.47 -37.10 45.19
N SER A 16 -14.39 -36.32 45.06
CA SER A 16 -13.33 -36.10 46.09
C SER A 16 -12.00 -35.58 45.52
N ASP A 17 -11.64 -34.37 45.94
CA ASP A 17 -10.36 -33.88 46.52
C ASP A 17 -8.97 -34.11 45.88
N LEU A 18 -8.14 -33.09 46.17
CA LEU A 18 -6.68 -32.90 46.05
C LEU A 18 -6.31 -32.03 44.83
N GLY A 19 -5.78 -30.82 44.95
CA GLY A 19 -4.99 -30.21 46.02
C GLY A 19 -3.63 -29.83 45.46
N SER A 20 -3.46 -28.59 44.97
CA SER A 20 -2.15 -27.98 44.75
C SER A 20 -2.28 -26.47 44.50
N ASN A 21 -1.86 -25.68 45.49
CA ASN A 21 -1.67 -24.24 45.40
C ASN A 21 -0.61 -23.87 44.35
N PRO A 22 -0.77 -22.75 43.62
CA PRO A 22 0.24 -22.21 42.73
C PRO A 22 1.32 -21.41 43.50
N VAL A 23 2.56 -21.52 43.01
CA VAL A 23 3.72 -20.75 43.46
C VAL A 23 3.62 -19.33 42.91
N VAL A 24 3.46 -18.34 43.79
CA VAL A 24 3.48 -16.91 43.46
C VAL A 24 4.95 -16.45 43.32
N SER A 25 5.38 -16.17 42.09
CA SER A 25 6.62 -15.42 41.84
C SER A 25 6.32 -13.92 41.88
N LYS A 26 6.82 -13.23 42.92
CA LYS A 26 6.80 -11.77 43.02
C LYS A 26 7.82 -11.17 42.03
N SER A 27 7.37 -10.42 41.04
CA SER A 27 8.21 -9.50 40.24
C SER A 27 7.89 -8.06 40.63
N ASN A 28 8.91 -7.34 41.13
CA ASN A 28 8.86 -5.91 41.42
C ASN A 28 8.66 -5.09 40.13
N PRO A 29 7.89 -3.97 40.16
CA PRO A 29 7.86 -3.01 39.07
C PRO A 29 9.06 -2.07 39.15
N SER A 30 9.93 -2.11 38.14
CA SER A 30 11.02 -1.15 37.95
C SER A 30 10.49 0.14 37.32
N THR A 31 10.68 1.24 38.04
CA THR A 31 10.39 2.63 37.67
C THR A 31 11.11 3.04 36.38
N PHE A 32 10.35 3.46 35.36
CA PHE A 32 10.87 4.11 34.16
C PHE A 32 11.14 5.60 34.44
N MET A 33 12.39 6.02 34.26
CA MET A 33 12.80 7.43 34.16
C MET A 33 13.45 7.64 32.78
N PRO A 34 13.12 8.72 32.04
CA PRO A 34 13.61 8.92 30.67
C PRO A 34 15.05 9.47 30.65
N SER A 35 15.96 8.79 29.95
CA SER A 35 17.33 9.27 29.73
C SER A 35 17.37 10.28 28.57
N LYS A 36 17.89 11.48 28.86
CA LYS A 36 18.22 12.52 27.87
C LYS A 36 19.38 12.05 26.99
N THR A 37 19.19 12.07 25.68
CA THR A 37 20.21 11.92 24.65
C THR A 37 20.99 13.23 24.45
N PRO A 38 22.33 13.22 24.32
CA PRO A 38 23.09 14.39 23.91
C PRO A 38 23.17 14.49 22.37
N VAL A 39 22.83 15.68 21.88
CA VAL A 39 22.96 16.13 20.49
C VAL A 39 24.44 16.27 20.10
N THR A 40 24.89 15.52 19.10
CA THR A 40 26.18 15.74 18.43
C THR A 40 26.00 16.59 17.16
N ASN A 41 26.55 17.80 17.20
CA ASN A 41 26.71 18.71 16.07
C ASN A 41 27.73 18.15 15.06
N ILE A 42 27.33 17.99 13.80
CA ILE A 42 28.24 17.79 12.66
C ILE A 42 28.05 18.97 11.69
N ARG A 43 29.14 19.70 11.44
CA ARG A 43 29.23 20.84 10.53
C ARG A 43 29.65 20.34 9.12
N PRO A 44 29.21 20.97 8.01
CA PRO A 44 29.49 20.50 6.66
C PRO A 44 30.91 20.85 6.21
N THR A 45 31.57 19.94 5.51
CA THR A 45 32.84 20.20 4.80
C THR A 45 32.58 20.32 3.30
N ALA A 46 33.11 21.40 2.71
CA ALA A 46 33.07 21.72 1.28
C ALA A 46 34.26 21.06 0.54
N PRO A 47 34.24 20.95 -0.81
CA PRO A 47 35.10 20.05 -1.57
C PRO A 47 36.44 20.68 -1.95
N PRO A 48 37.49 19.89 -2.25
CA PRO A 48 38.69 20.40 -2.92
C PRO A 48 38.61 20.24 -4.45
N MET A 49 39.08 21.29 -5.12
CA MET A 49 39.30 21.39 -6.57
C MET A 49 40.47 20.53 -7.07
N ASN A 50 40.31 20.19 -8.36
CA ASN A 50 41.24 19.70 -9.38
C ASN A 50 42.69 20.26 -9.32
N PRO A 51 43.69 19.54 -9.89
CA PRO A 51 44.30 20.10 -11.11
C PRO A 51 44.76 19.11 -12.20
N LEU A 52 44.38 19.47 -13.44
CA LEU A 52 45.16 19.60 -14.68
C LEU A 52 45.91 18.41 -15.34
N ASN A 53 45.57 18.30 -16.64
CA ASN A 53 46.41 18.11 -17.84
C ASN A 53 46.90 16.71 -18.24
N ARG A 54 46.36 16.24 -19.38
CA ARG A 54 47.19 15.85 -20.54
C ARG A 54 46.41 15.90 -21.86
N LEU A 55 46.63 16.98 -22.63
CA LEU A 55 46.40 17.01 -24.07
C LEU A 55 47.41 16.09 -24.78
N LEU A 56 46.96 15.30 -25.76
CA LEU A 56 47.82 14.81 -26.84
C LEU A 56 47.10 14.99 -28.18
N HIS A 57 47.67 15.93 -28.93
CA HIS A 57 47.50 16.24 -30.34
C HIS A 57 48.06 15.08 -31.18
N ILE A 58 47.34 14.64 -32.22
CA ILE A 58 47.91 13.79 -33.28
C ILE A 58 47.57 14.46 -34.63
N GLU A 59 48.58 15.11 -35.21
CA GLU A 59 48.61 15.52 -36.61
C GLU A 59 49.11 14.36 -37.49
N ALA A 60 48.59 14.34 -38.72
CA ALA A 60 49.03 13.48 -39.81
C ALA A 60 50.40 13.89 -40.38
N PRO A 61 51.07 12.98 -41.13
CA PRO A 61 51.88 13.44 -42.25
C PRO A 61 51.61 12.67 -43.55
N ASN A 62 51.32 13.47 -44.59
CA ASN A 62 51.82 13.45 -45.97
C ASN A 62 52.32 12.15 -46.61
N SER A 63 51.58 11.77 -47.65
CA SER A 63 52.03 11.60 -49.05
C SER A 63 53.54 11.43 -49.33
N HIS A 64 53.89 10.29 -49.93
CA HIS A 64 54.99 10.23 -50.89
C HIS A 64 54.69 9.24 -52.03
N MET A 65 54.84 9.76 -53.24
CA MET A 65 54.79 9.11 -54.54
C MET A 65 55.79 7.95 -54.67
N SER A 66 55.41 6.90 -55.40
CA SER A 66 56.37 6.08 -56.16
C SER A 66 55.84 5.86 -57.57
N ARG A 67 56.42 6.60 -58.52
CA ARG A 67 56.32 6.36 -59.96
C ARG A 67 57.58 5.62 -60.40
N SER A 68 57.41 4.47 -61.05
CA SER A 68 58.46 3.83 -61.85
C SER A 68 58.17 4.07 -63.34
N PRO A 69 59.18 4.39 -64.17
CA PRO A 69 59.00 4.71 -65.58
C PRO A 69 59.25 3.49 -66.47
N CYS A 70 58.54 3.38 -67.59
CA CYS A 70 58.96 2.53 -68.70
C CYS A 70 59.12 3.38 -69.97
N LYS A 71 60.34 3.32 -70.51
CA LYS A 71 60.80 3.96 -71.76
C LYS A 71 60.30 3.20 -72.98
N SER A 72 60.00 3.92 -74.06
CA SER A 72 60.20 3.51 -75.46
C SER A 72 60.07 4.77 -76.32
N THR A 73 61.18 5.47 -76.59
CA THR A 73 61.94 5.44 -77.85
C THR A 73 61.13 5.88 -79.08
N VAL A 74 61.44 7.10 -79.52
CA VAL A 74 61.10 7.73 -80.79
C VAL A 74 62.09 7.28 -81.87
N THR A 75 61.64 7.05 -83.10
CA THR A 75 62.17 7.68 -84.34
C THR A 75 61.53 7.06 -85.58
N GLY A 76 61.20 7.90 -86.57
CA GLY A 76 60.78 7.42 -87.90
C GLY A 76 59.89 8.41 -88.65
N THR A 77 60.45 9.54 -89.06
CA THR A 77 59.86 10.54 -89.96
C THR A 77 59.68 10.03 -91.38
N THR A 78 58.56 10.38 -92.05
CA THR A 78 58.52 11.00 -93.40
C THR A 78 57.09 11.44 -93.76
N ASN A 79 56.90 12.74 -93.97
CA ASN A 79 55.77 13.39 -94.68
C ASN A 79 55.93 13.18 -96.21
N PRO A 80 54.90 13.34 -97.09
CA PRO A 80 54.06 14.53 -97.10
C PRO A 80 52.61 14.41 -97.63
N THR A 81 51.77 15.37 -97.20
CA THR A 81 50.70 16.07 -97.94
C THR A 81 49.96 15.32 -99.07
N PHE A 82 48.72 14.91 -98.82
CA PHE A 82 47.52 15.06 -99.68
C PHE A 82 46.38 14.25 -99.05
N ALA A 83 45.55 14.87 -98.20
CA ALA A 83 44.24 14.35 -97.76
C ALA A 83 43.52 15.25 -96.73
N MET A 84 44.13 16.35 -96.27
CA MET A 84 43.40 17.40 -95.55
C MET A 84 42.61 18.23 -96.56
N VAL A 85 41.34 17.86 -96.81
CA VAL A 85 40.21 18.71 -97.23
C VAL A 85 38.95 17.85 -97.52
N ALA A 86 39.07 16.53 -97.70
CA ALA A 86 37.93 15.62 -97.90
C ALA A 86 37.55 14.78 -96.66
N MET A 87 37.99 15.20 -95.47
CA MET A 87 37.57 14.66 -94.16
C MET A 87 37.16 15.79 -93.20
N LEU A 88 36.74 16.92 -93.76
CA LEU A 88 36.22 18.08 -93.02
C LEU A 88 34.80 18.47 -93.48
N LEU A 89 34.07 17.50 -94.04
CA LEU A 89 32.68 17.66 -94.51
C LEU A 89 31.82 16.42 -94.25
N VAL A 90 32.17 15.65 -93.20
CA VAL A 90 31.32 14.59 -92.60
C VAL A 90 31.23 14.73 -91.07
N THR A 91 31.88 15.73 -90.46
CA THR A 91 31.71 16.04 -89.01
C THR A 91 30.59 17.05 -88.73
N SER A 92 29.86 17.53 -89.74
CA SER A 92 28.65 18.36 -89.55
C SER A 92 27.36 17.53 -89.35
N MET A 93 27.49 16.24 -89.06
CA MET A 93 26.36 15.37 -88.68
C MET A 93 26.72 14.44 -87.52
N ALA A 94 27.61 14.88 -86.64
CA ALA A 94 27.48 14.56 -85.22
C ALA A 94 26.65 15.70 -84.61
N GLY A 95 25.35 15.72 -84.92
CA GLY A 95 24.42 16.46 -84.08
C GLY A 95 24.66 15.99 -82.66
N CYS A 96 24.87 16.93 -81.74
CA CYS A 96 25.07 16.68 -80.31
C CYS A 96 24.17 15.54 -79.86
N SER A 97 24.71 14.32 -79.80
CA SER A 97 24.12 13.29 -78.97
C SER A 97 24.40 13.83 -77.59
N GLY A 98 23.37 14.39 -76.96
CA GLY A 98 23.40 14.80 -75.57
C GLY A 98 23.74 13.57 -74.75
N ILE A 99 25.03 13.29 -74.59
CA ILE A 99 25.57 12.54 -73.47
C ILE A 99 25.72 13.57 -72.35
N GLY A 100 24.61 14.24 -72.03
CA GLY A 100 24.41 14.84 -70.72
C GLY A 100 23.85 13.72 -69.86
N ASN A 101 24.37 13.55 -68.65
CA ASN A 101 23.71 12.70 -67.67
C ASN A 101 22.28 13.21 -67.54
N SER A 102 21.28 12.45 -67.96
CA SER A 102 19.86 12.80 -67.86
C SER A 102 19.21 12.12 -66.66
N ALA A 103 19.95 11.26 -65.94
CA ALA A 103 19.46 10.61 -64.74
C ALA A 103 19.05 11.64 -63.67
N PRO A 104 17.93 11.42 -62.98
CA PRO A 104 17.52 12.27 -61.87
C PRO A 104 18.51 12.17 -60.69
N ASN A 105 18.41 13.11 -59.75
CA ASN A 105 19.05 13.08 -58.44
C ASN A 105 17.93 13.02 -57.40
N ALA A 106 17.77 11.86 -56.78
CA ALA A 106 16.75 11.63 -55.78
C ALA A 106 17.20 12.16 -54.42
N GLU A 107 16.29 12.84 -53.72
CA GLU A 107 16.47 13.27 -52.34
C GLU A 107 15.19 12.92 -51.55
N ILE A 108 15.37 12.53 -50.29
CA ILE A 108 14.27 12.17 -49.39
C ILE A 108 14.54 12.75 -48.01
N ASN A 109 13.50 13.31 -47.41
CA ASN A 109 13.47 13.72 -46.01
C ASN A 109 12.22 13.14 -45.33
N ALA A 110 12.32 12.90 -44.03
CA ALA A 110 11.20 12.50 -43.18
C ALA A 110 11.03 13.55 -42.07
N ASP A 111 9.79 13.79 -41.63
CA ASP A 111 9.52 14.68 -40.50
C ASP A 111 9.95 14.09 -39.15
N GLN A 112 9.94 12.75 -39.03
CA GLN A 112 10.42 11.99 -37.89
C GLN A 112 11.30 10.82 -38.36
N THR A 113 12.28 10.42 -37.55
CA THR A 113 13.15 9.26 -37.81
C THR A 113 13.11 8.21 -36.70
N GLU A 114 12.50 8.56 -35.57
CA GLU A 114 12.17 7.67 -34.45
C GLU A 114 10.69 7.91 -34.12
N ILE A 115 9.91 6.83 -34.12
CA ILE A 115 8.47 6.84 -33.84
C ILE A 115 8.08 5.60 -33.04
N ASN A 116 6.90 5.59 -32.43
CA ASN A 116 6.31 4.39 -31.83
C ASN A 116 5.45 3.62 -32.85
N VAL A 117 5.26 2.31 -32.64
CA VAL A 117 4.35 1.50 -33.47
C VAL A 117 2.97 2.16 -33.58
N GLY A 118 2.45 2.25 -34.80
CA GLY A 118 1.14 2.86 -35.11
C GLY A 118 1.20 4.36 -35.41
N GLU A 119 2.36 5.01 -35.26
CA GLU A 119 2.53 6.40 -35.67
C GLU A 119 2.75 6.54 -37.18
N THR A 120 2.48 7.74 -37.69
CA THR A 120 2.55 8.07 -39.12
C THR A 120 3.70 9.02 -39.39
N VAL A 121 4.56 8.66 -40.34
CA VAL A 121 5.67 9.50 -40.82
C VAL A 121 5.29 10.14 -42.15
N ASN A 122 5.61 11.42 -42.33
CA ASN A 122 5.48 12.11 -43.61
C ASN A 122 6.83 12.22 -44.30
N PHE A 123 6.87 11.82 -45.56
CA PHE A 123 8.04 11.83 -46.41
C PHE A 123 7.92 12.90 -47.49
N ASP A 124 9.02 13.59 -47.73
CA ASP A 124 9.15 14.66 -48.71
C ASP A 124 10.38 14.42 -49.59
N ALA A 125 10.13 14.26 -50.89
CA ALA A 125 11.14 14.10 -51.93
C ALA A 125 11.10 15.25 -52.96
N ARG A 126 10.42 16.36 -52.65
CA ARG A 126 10.26 17.49 -53.58
C ARG A 126 11.56 18.19 -53.96
N GLU A 127 12.62 18.03 -53.17
CA GLU A 127 13.97 18.52 -53.46
C GLU A 127 14.71 17.66 -54.52
N SER A 128 14.12 16.52 -54.92
CA SER A 128 14.63 15.73 -56.03
C SER A 128 14.62 16.55 -57.33
N SER A 129 15.65 16.37 -58.16
CA SER A 129 15.81 17.13 -59.40
C SER A 129 16.17 16.24 -60.58
N THR A 130 15.98 16.73 -61.80
CA THR A 130 16.45 16.04 -63.02
C THR A 130 17.04 17.04 -64.02
N PRO A 131 18.08 16.68 -64.77
CA PRO A 131 18.72 17.60 -65.72
C PRO A 131 17.79 17.99 -66.89
N ASN A 132 17.76 19.28 -67.23
CA ASN A 132 17.04 19.77 -68.40
C ASN A 132 17.60 19.12 -69.70
N PRO A 133 16.75 18.61 -70.61
CA PRO A 133 15.32 18.92 -70.80
C PRO A 133 14.31 17.97 -70.12
N THR A 134 14.74 17.07 -69.23
CA THR A 134 13.82 16.11 -68.58
C THR A 134 13.03 16.76 -67.44
N ILE A 135 11.90 16.14 -67.07
CA ILE A 135 11.11 16.48 -65.89
C ILE A 135 10.88 15.24 -65.02
N VAL A 136 10.76 15.42 -63.71
CA VAL A 136 10.35 14.32 -62.82
C VAL A 136 8.88 13.99 -63.10
N GLU A 137 8.63 12.75 -63.50
CA GLU A 137 7.30 12.25 -63.86
C GLU A 137 6.60 11.60 -62.65
N GLU A 138 7.35 10.83 -61.86
CA GLU A 138 6.79 9.96 -60.82
C GLU A 138 7.78 9.70 -59.67
N TYR A 139 7.22 9.54 -58.46
CA TYR A 139 7.93 9.11 -57.26
C TYR A 139 7.34 7.77 -56.81
N GLN A 140 8.16 6.72 -56.79
CA GLN A 140 7.78 5.39 -56.32
C GLN A 140 8.40 5.16 -54.95
N TRP A 141 7.55 4.97 -53.95
CA TRP A 141 7.89 4.80 -52.55
C TRP A 141 7.83 3.32 -52.19
N ASP A 142 8.87 2.85 -51.52
CA ASP A 142 8.95 1.56 -50.83
C ASP A 142 9.23 1.87 -49.37
N PHE A 143 8.32 1.51 -48.47
CA PHE A 143 8.44 1.85 -47.06
C PHE A 143 9.28 0.83 -46.27
N GLY A 144 9.76 -0.24 -46.90
CA GLY A 144 10.62 -1.24 -46.25
C GLY A 144 9.85 -2.30 -45.44
N ASP A 145 8.53 -2.17 -45.30
CA ASP A 145 7.61 -3.11 -44.63
C ASP A 145 6.78 -3.96 -45.62
N GLY A 146 7.11 -3.88 -46.91
CA GLY A 146 6.38 -4.52 -48.00
C GLY A 146 5.26 -3.68 -48.61
N ASN A 147 4.92 -2.52 -48.01
CA ASN A 147 4.01 -1.55 -48.61
C ASN A 147 4.74 -0.62 -49.58
N GLN A 148 4.07 -0.31 -50.68
CA GLN A 148 4.57 0.60 -51.70
C GLN A 148 3.48 1.60 -52.11
N LYS A 149 3.90 2.79 -52.55
CA LYS A 149 2.99 3.84 -53.00
C LYS A 149 3.62 4.62 -54.14
N THR A 150 2.80 5.17 -55.02
CA THR A 150 3.27 6.01 -56.12
C THR A 150 2.60 7.36 -56.09
N THR A 151 3.39 8.43 -56.17
CA THR A 151 2.88 9.81 -56.15
C THR A 151 3.53 10.68 -57.22
N LYS A 152 2.82 11.74 -57.64
CA LYS A 152 3.36 12.75 -58.59
C LYS A 152 3.86 14.01 -57.91
N GLN A 153 3.43 14.25 -56.67
CA GLN A 153 3.73 15.49 -55.94
C GLN A 153 5.03 15.43 -55.13
N GLY A 154 5.69 14.26 -55.06
CA GLY A 154 6.91 14.09 -54.27
C GLY A 154 6.66 14.02 -52.76
N VAL A 155 5.41 13.79 -52.31
CA VAL A 155 5.08 13.60 -50.90
C VAL A 155 4.35 12.29 -50.67
N ALA A 156 4.58 11.67 -49.52
CA ALA A 156 3.89 10.48 -49.07
C ALA A 156 3.75 10.48 -47.54
N SER A 157 2.80 9.69 -47.03
CA SER A 157 2.67 9.41 -45.60
C SER A 157 2.46 7.92 -45.43
N HIS A 158 2.99 7.36 -44.34
CA HIS A 158 2.92 5.93 -44.04
C HIS A 158 2.86 5.68 -42.55
N THR A 159 2.07 4.68 -42.16
CA THR A 159 1.92 4.23 -40.77
C THR A 159 2.62 2.90 -40.60
N PHE A 160 3.57 2.82 -39.69
CA PHE A 160 4.33 1.59 -39.44
C PHE A 160 3.66 0.76 -38.35
N LEU A 161 3.42 -0.53 -38.62
CA LEU A 161 2.75 -1.44 -37.68
C LEU A 161 3.71 -2.44 -37.02
N ASP A 162 4.90 -2.63 -37.60
CA ASP A 162 5.92 -3.51 -37.08
C ASP A 162 7.09 -2.68 -36.53
N SER A 163 7.62 -3.07 -35.37
CA SER A 163 8.79 -2.42 -34.78
C SER A 163 10.09 -2.77 -35.52
N GLY A 164 11.14 -2.03 -35.22
CA GLY A 164 12.47 -2.18 -35.80
C GLY A 164 12.80 -1.10 -36.83
N TYR A 165 13.89 -1.34 -37.57
CA TYR A 165 14.38 -0.40 -38.59
C TYR A 165 13.75 -0.68 -39.95
N HIS A 166 13.16 0.36 -40.54
CA HIS A 166 12.59 0.34 -41.88
C HIS A 166 13.40 1.27 -42.80
N ASP A 167 13.96 0.72 -43.88
CA ASP A 167 14.69 1.48 -44.90
C ASP A 167 13.69 1.99 -45.95
N VAL A 168 13.21 3.22 -45.75
CA VAL A 168 12.24 3.85 -46.67
C VAL A 168 12.99 4.40 -47.87
N ARG A 169 12.59 3.96 -49.06
CA ARG A 169 13.23 4.31 -50.32
C ARG A 169 12.26 5.01 -51.25
N VAL A 170 12.72 6.11 -51.87
CA VAL A 170 12.05 6.72 -53.02
C VAL A 170 12.86 6.44 -54.28
N THR A 171 12.19 5.97 -55.32
CA THR A 171 12.72 5.90 -56.69
C THR A 171 12.07 7.01 -57.50
N VAL A 172 12.87 7.96 -57.96
CA VAL A 172 12.43 9.10 -58.77
C VAL A 172 12.58 8.72 -60.24
N LEU A 173 11.51 8.81 -61.01
CA LEU A 173 11.45 8.51 -62.45
C LEU A 173 11.26 9.80 -63.24
N ASN A 174 12.10 10.02 -64.26
CA ASN A 174 11.91 11.12 -65.20
C ASN A 174 11.15 10.68 -66.47
N ASP A 175 10.72 11.66 -67.28
CA ASP A 175 9.99 11.44 -68.54
C ASP A 175 10.84 10.79 -69.67
N ALA A 176 12.15 10.66 -69.47
CA ALA A 176 13.05 9.90 -70.33
C ALA A 176 13.15 8.41 -69.94
N GLY A 177 12.51 7.99 -68.84
CA GLY A 177 12.52 6.62 -68.33
C GLY A 177 13.72 6.27 -67.44
N GLU A 178 14.51 7.26 -67.02
CA GLU A 178 15.66 7.07 -66.14
C GLU A 178 15.27 7.26 -64.67
N THR A 179 15.99 6.57 -63.79
CA THR A 179 15.68 6.54 -62.36
C THR A 179 16.89 6.77 -61.48
N ASP A 180 16.65 7.36 -60.31
CA ASP A 180 17.59 7.43 -59.20
C ASP A 180 16.87 7.17 -57.88
N ARG A 181 17.63 6.84 -56.82
CA ARG A 181 17.07 6.39 -55.54
C ARG A 181 17.74 7.06 -54.36
N ALA A 182 16.92 7.46 -53.40
CA ALA A 182 17.36 7.90 -52.08
C ALA A 182 16.63 7.09 -51.00
N SER A 183 17.26 6.89 -49.85
CA SER A 183 16.65 6.17 -48.72
C SER A 183 16.87 6.89 -47.40
N VAL A 184 15.94 6.72 -46.46
CA VAL A 184 16.01 7.19 -45.08
C VAL A 184 15.59 6.05 -44.16
N SER A 185 16.34 5.83 -43.09
CA SER A 185 16.01 4.80 -42.10
C SER A 185 15.07 5.38 -41.05
N ILE A 186 13.95 4.71 -40.81
CA ILE A 186 13.00 5.02 -39.75
C ILE A 186 13.11 3.93 -38.68
N PHE A 187 13.33 4.31 -37.43
CA PHE A 187 13.26 3.40 -36.29
C PHE A 187 11.87 3.45 -35.67
N VAL A 188 11.23 2.30 -35.58
CA VAL A 188 9.90 2.13 -35.00
C VAL A 188 10.06 1.38 -33.69
N ASN A 189 9.85 2.09 -32.59
CA ASN A 189 9.97 1.58 -31.23
C ASN A 189 8.75 0.74 -30.84
N SER A 190 8.99 -0.41 -30.20
CA SER A 190 7.91 -1.27 -29.70
C SER A 190 7.50 -0.85 -28.28
N ALA A 191 6.30 -1.25 -27.84
CA ALA A 191 5.90 -1.02 -26.46
C ALA A 191 6.51 -2.10 -25.54
N PRO A 192 6.80 -1.78 -24.27
CA PRO A 192 7.30 -2.75 -23.31
C PRO A 192 6.42 -4.00 -23.15
N SER A 193 7.00 -5.13 -22.79
CA SER A 193 6.28 -6.34 -22.40
C SER A 193 6.17 -6.43 -20.88
N VAL A 194 4.93 -6.41 -20.38
CA VAL A 194 4.65 -6.51 -18.94
C VAL A 194 4.59 -7.98 -18.52
N VAL A 195 5.46 -8.36 -17.59
CA VAL A 195 5.45 -9.65 -16.91
C VAL A 195 5.07 -9.41 -15.45
N LEU A 196 3.98 -10.02 -15.00
CA LEU A 196 3.37 -9.71 -13.72
C LEU A 196 3.18 -10.98 -12.88
N ASP A 197 3.75 -10.99 -11.67
CA ASP A 197 3.54 -12.01 -10.65
C ASP A 197 2.83 -11.42 -9.44
N ILE A 198 1.62 -11.91 -9.18
CA ILE A 198 0.75 -11.44 -8.10
C ILE A 198 0.11 -12.67 -7.45
N PRO A 199 -0.02 -12.72 -6.11
CA PRO A 199 -0.74 -13.80 -5.44
C PRO A 199 -2.20 -13.87 -5.91
N GLY A 200 -2.73 -15.07 -6.13
CA GLY A 200 -4.14 -15.22 -6.52
C GLY A 200 -5.13 -14.79 -5.42
N TYR A 201 -4.72 -14.88 -4.15
CA TYR A 201 -5.49 -14.40 -3.01
C TYR A 201 -4.60 -14.09 -1.81
N ILE A 202 -5.08 -13.20 -0.94
CA ILE A 202 -4.53 -12.92 0.39
C ILE A 202 -5.66 -12.88 1.44
N ARG A 203 -5.33 -12.86 2.73
CA ARG A 203 -6.32 -12.59 3.78
C ARG A 203 -6.36 -11.09 4.09
N ALA A 204 -7.50 -10.63 4.60
CA ALA A 204 -7.65 -9.26 5.09
C ALA A 204 -6.53 -8.90 6.10
N GLY A 205 -5.90 -7.75 5.90
CA GLY A 205 -4.77 -7.25 6.68
C GLY A 205 -3.41 -7.92 6.40
N ASP A 206 -3.35 -8.95 5.52
CA ASP A 206 -2.06 -9.43 5.00
C ASP A 206 -1.56 -8.47 3.89
N THR A 207 -0.24 -8.43 3.69
CA THR A 207 0.39 -7.66 2.60
C THR A 207 0.59 -8.56 1.38
N ALA A 208 0.06 -8.14 0.23
CA ALA A 208 0.38 -8.71 -1.08
C ALA A 208 1.63 -8.05 -1.65
N THR A 209 2.52 -8.86 -2.22
CA THR A 209 3.63 -8.39 -3.07
C THR A 209 3.18 -8.51 -4.52
N LEU A 210 3.26 -7.42 -5.26
CA LEU A 210 2.98 -7.36 -6.69
C LEU A 210 4.32 -7.11 -7.39
N ASP A 211 4.76 -8.05 -8.21
CA ASP A 211 6.09 -8.02 -8.84
C ASP A 211 5.94 -7.91 -10.35
N ALA A 212 6.49 -6.83 -10.92
CA ALA A 212 6.59 -6.61 -12.34
C ALA A 212 8.05 -6.50 -12.83
N SER A 213 9.01 -6.88 -11.99
CA SER A 213 10.44 -6.68 -12.24
C SER A 213 11.00 -7.49 -13.42
N ASP A 214 10.31 -8.56 -13.82
CA ASP A 214 10.63 -9.37 -15.01
C ASP A 214 10.10 -8.76 -16.32
N SER A 215 9.40 -7.63 -16.25
CA SER A 215 9.00 -6.87 -17.45
C SER A 215 10.23 -6.41 -18.23
N PHE A 216 10.11 -6.33 -19.54
CA PHE A 216 11.23 -5.98 -20.41
C PHE A 216 10.79 -5.20 -21.65
N ASP A 217 11.69 -4.34 -22.12
CA ASP A 217 11.57 -3.68 -23.40
C ASP A 217 12.31 -4.48 -24.48
N PRO A 218 11.69 -4.81 -25.63
CA PRO A 218 12.34 -5.59 -26.69
C PRO A 218 13.60 -4.94 -27.27
N GLU A 219 13.68 -3.62 -27.26
CA GLU A 219 14.81 -2.83 -27.73
C GLU A 219 15.84 -2.52 -26.61
N GLY A 220 15.54 -2.90 -25.37
CA GLY A 220 16.42 -2.76 -24.21
C GLY A 220 16.39 -1.37 -23.58
N ALA A 221 15.34 -0.59 -23.82
CA ALA A 221 15.13 0.71 -23.20
C ALA A 221 14.99 0.63 -21.67
N SER A 222 15.27 1.73 -20.98
CA SER A 222 14.92 1.88 -19.57
C SER A 222 13.41 2.04 -19.42
N MET A 223 12.83 1.43 -18.38
CA MET A 223 11.39 1.46 -18.14
C MET A 223 11.06 2.15 -16.81
N GLU A 224 9.93 2.83 -16.79
CA GLU A 224 9.26 3.34 -15.61
C GLU A 224 8.00 2.51 -15.34
N PHE A 225 7.73 2.24 -14.06
CA PHE A 225 6.57 1.48 -13.60
C PHE A 225 5.60 2.44 -12.94
N ILE A 226 4.30 2.26 -13.19
CA ILE A 226 3.24 3.06 -12.59
C ILE A 226 2.14 2.09 -12.16
N TRP A 227 1.99 1.93 -10.85
CA TRP A 227 0.94 1.11 -10.25
C TRP A 227 -0.25 1.98 -9.87
N ASP A 228 -1.43 1.47 -10.17
CA ASP A 228 -2.72 1.95 -9.68
C ASP A 228 -3.38 0.77 -8.94
N PHE A 229 -3.57 0.89 -7.63
CA PHE A 229 -4.12 -0.18 -6.81
C PHE A 229 -5.65 -0.26 -6.86
N ASN A 230 -6.32 0.75 -7.41
CA ASN A 230 -7.77 0.79 -7.51
C ASN A 230 -8.26 1.67 -8.67
N ILE A 231 -8.50 1.02 -9.81
CA ILE A 231 -8.98 1.64 -11.07
C ILE A 231 -10.32 2.40 -10.99
N MET A 232 -11.00 2.35 -9.85
CA MET A 232 -12.27 3.04 -9.61
C MET A 232 -12.12 4.30 -8.74
N SER A 233 -10.93 4.52 -8.16
CA SER A 233 -10.65 5.63 -7.25
C SER A 233 -9.89 6.72 -7.99
N ASP A 234 -10.49 7.90 -8.11
CA ASP A 234 -9.85 9.10 -8.64
C ASP A 234 -9.23 9.90 -7.48
N SER A 235 -7.98 9.57 -7.15
CA SER A 235 -7.20 10.13 -6.06
C SER A 235 -6.72 11.55 -6.35
N ASN A 236 -6.51 11.90 -7.62
CA ASN A 236 -6.02 13.23 -8.01
C ASN A 236 -7.15 14.21 -8.43
N ASN A 237 -8.38 13.71 -8.56
CA ASN A 237 -9.59 14.42 -8.98
C ASN A 237 -9.53 15.05 -10.38
N ASP A 238 -8.80 14.45 -11.32
CA ASP A 238 -8.73 14.85 -12.72
C ASP A 238 -9.87 14.29 -13.59
N GLY A 239 -10.70 13.40 -13.01
CA GLY A 239 -11.83 12.76 -13.66
C GLY A 239 -11.48 11.46 -14.39
N ILE A 240 -10.27 10.94 -14.26
CA ILE A 240 -9.80 9.68 -14.84
C ILE A 240 -9.30 8.76 -13.69
N PRO A 241 -10.18 7.95 -13.07
CA PRO A 241 -9.79 7.11 -11.93
C PRO A 241 -8.74 6.02 -12.20
N SER A 242 -8.34 5.82 -13.47
CA SER A 242 -7.48 4.72 -13.90
C SER A 242 -6.05 5.16 -14.26
N ASN A 243 -5.69 6.42 -13.99
CA ASN A 243 -4.37 6.97 -14.28
C ASN A 243 -3.64 7.44 -13.01
N ASP A 244 -4.08 6.95 -11.84
CA ASP A 244 -3.54 7.35 -10.55
C ASP A 244 -2.35 6.51 -10.12
N ALA A 245 -1.20 7.16 -9.98
CA ALA A 245 0.03 6.50 -9.56
C ALA A 245 0.10 6.36 -8.03
N ASP A 246 -0.08 5.15 -7.53
CA ASP A 246 0.10 4.79 -6.12
C ASP A 246 1.54 4.33 -5.80
N SER A 247 2.24 3.74 -6.78
CA SER A 247 3.63 3.32 -6.64
C SER A 247 4.37 3.34 -7.98
N VAL A 248 5.69 3.54 -7.94
CA VAL A 248 6.57 3.59 -9.13
C VAL A 248 7.72 2.59 -9.11
N SER A 249 7.72 1.69 -8.13
CA SER A 249 8.73 0.63 -7.99
C SER A 249 8.37 -0.57 -8.89
N PRO A 250 9.35 -1.32 -9.44
CA PRO A 250 9.06 -2.57 -10.15
C PRO A 250 8.38 -3.62 -9.25
N ILE A 251 8.56 -3.52 -7.93
CA ILE A 251 7.88 -4.33 -6.92
C ILE A 251 7.07 -3.41 -6.01
N ALA A 252 5.78 -3.68 -5.86
CA ALA A 252 4.86 -2.96 -4.99
C ALA A 252 4.36 -3.85 -3.84
N GLU A 253 4.11 -3.22 -2.69
CA GLU A 253 3.48 -3.87 -1.54
C GLU A 253 2.12 -3.24 -1.27
N LEU A 254 1.09 -4.06 -1.15
CA LEU A 254 -0.30 -3.63 -0.97
C LEU A 254 -0.92 -4.36 0.21
N THR A 255 -1.37 -3.62 1.22
CA THR A 255 -2.11 -4.17 2.36
C THR A 255 -3.58 -3.76 2.26
N ILE A 256 -4.49 -4.73 2.35
CA ILE A 256 -5.93 -4.50 2.20
C ILE A 256 -6.66 -5.08 3.42
N ASP A 257 -7.29 -4.21 4.20
CA ASP A 257 -7.94 -4.59 5.47
C ASP A 257 -9.34 -5.15 5.30
N GLU A 258 -9.96 -4.97 4.14
CA GLU A 258 -11.33 -5.40 3.86
C GLU A 258 -11.37 -6.50 2.80
N SER A 259 -12.11 -7.56 3.09
CA SER A 259 -12.34 -8.67 2.16
C SER A 259 -13.09 -8.21 0.90
N GLY A 260 -12.88 -8.93 -0.19
CA GLY A 260 -13.47 -8.64 -1.49
C GLY A 260 -12.47 -8.78 -2.63
N ASN A 261 -12.97 -8.68 -3.86
CA ASN A 261 -12.11 -8.67 -5.04
C ASN A 261 -11.58 -7.25 -5.26
N ARG A 262 -10.27 -7.13 -5.45
CA ARG A 262 -9.60 -5.87 -5.78
C ARG A 262 -9.09 -5.92 -7.21
N THR A 263 -9.19 -4.79 -7.89
CA THR A 263 -8.73 -4.64 -9.27
C THR A 263 -7.91 -3.37 -9.38
N GLY A 264 -6.70 -3.51 -9.91
CA GLY A 264 -5.81 -2.40 -10.18
C GLY A 264 -5.19 -2.54 -11.57
N SER A 265 -4.30 -1.62 -11.88
CA SER A 265 -3.52 -1.68 -13.11
C SER A 265 -2.05 -1.44 -12.85
N ILE A 266 -1.23 -1.87 -13.81
CA ILE A 266 0.16 -1.47 -13.92
C ILE A 266 0.38 -0.97 -15.33
N THR A 267 0.99 0.21 -15.44
CA THR A 267 1.46 0.78 -16.70
C THR A 267 2.97 0.82 -16.68
N VAL A 268 3.59 0.24 -17.70
CA VAL A 268 5.03 0.30 -17.94
C VAL A 268 5.28 1.22 -19.13
N VAL A 269 6.18 2.17 -18.97
CA VAL A 269 6.51 3.20 -19.97
C VAL A 269 7.99 3.14 -20.28
N ASP A 270 8.37 3.16 -21.55
CA ASP A 270 9.79 3.24 -21.95
C ASP A 270 10.30 4.70 -22.05
N ASP A 271 11.57 4.87 -22.45
CA ASP A 271 12.21 6.18 -22.60
C ASP A 271 11.76 6.96 -23.86
N LYS A 272 11.00 6.33 -24.76
CA LYS A 272 10.37 6.94 -25.94
C LYS A 272 8.88 7.21 -25.75
N GLY A 273 8.35 6.90 -24.57
CA GLY A 273 6.96 7.12 -24.19
C GLY A 273 5.98 6.06 -24.74
N ALA A 274 6.46 4.94 -25.29
CA ALA A 274 5.56 3.83 -25.58
C ALA A 274 5.14 3.17 -24.27
N THR A 275 3.87 2.77 -24.19
CA THR A 275 3.26 2.28 -22.95
C THR A 275 2.58 0.95 -23.15
N SER A 276 2.63 0.13 -22.10
CA SER A 276 1.86 -1.09 -21.98
C SER A 276 1.18 -1.14 -20.62
N THR A 277 -0.14 -1.32 -20.62
CA THR A 277 -0.95 -1.40 -19.41
C THR A 277 -1.55 -2.79 -19.24
N MET A 278 -1.44 -3.35 -18.04
CA MET A 278 -2.04 -4.63 -17.65
C MET A 278 -2.97 -4.42 -16.44
N ILE A 279 -4.17 -4.99 -16.51
CA ILE A 279 -5.11 -5.02 -15.38
C ILE A 279 -4.90 -6.32 -14.61
N TRP A 280 -4.87 -6.21 -13.28
CA TRP A 280 -4.76 -7.35 -12.39
C TRP A 280 -5.93 -7.42 -11.41
N SER A 281 -6.13 -8.61 -10.84
CA SER A 281 -7.16 -8.86 -9.83
C SER A 281 -6.59 -9.65 -8.66
N LEU A 282 -6.97 -9.29 -7.45
CA LEU A 282 -6.54 -9.93 -6.21
C LEU A 282 -7.76 -10.21 -5.32
N MET A 283 -7.96 -11.47 -4.94
CA MET A 283 -9.03 -11.84 -4.01
C MET A 283 -8.57 -11.69 -2.56
N VAL A 284 -9.25 -10.88 -1.77
CA VAL A 284 -9.01 -10.73 -0.33
C VAL A 284 -10.07 -11.51 0.43
N THR A 285 -9.66 -12.49 1.23
CA THR A 285 -10.57 -13.32 2.03
C THR A 285 -10.60 -12.88 3.49
N SER A 286 -11.77 -12.97 4.13
CA SER A 286 -11.88 -12.76 5.59
C SER A 286 -11.07 -13.80 6.37
N ARG A 287 -10.74 -13.48 7.62
CA ARG A 287 -10.13 -14.41 8.58
C ARG A 287 -11.19 -15.16 9.36
N THR A 288 -10.86 -16.35 9.85
CA THR A 288 -11.73 -17.14 10.72
C THR A 288 -11.20 -17.10 12.15
N PHE A 289 -12.05 -16.73 13.10
CA PHE A 289 -11.72 -16.66 14.52
C PHE A 289 -12.55 -17.64 15.32
N ASN A 290 -11.92 -18.36 16.23
CA ASN A 290 -12.57 -19.11 17.29
C ASN A 290 -12.81 -18.20 18.48
N VAL A 291 -14.08 -18.11 18.88
CA VAL A 291 -14.60 -17.25 19.95
C VAL A 291 -14.77 -18.07 21.21
N VAL A 292 -14.06 -17.70 22.27
CA VAL A 292 -14.19 -18.32 23.58
C VAL A 292 -14.37 -17.23 24.63
N TRP A 293 -15.37 -17.39 25.48
CA TRP A 293 -15.53 -16.57 26.68
C TRP A 293 -15.07 -17.36 27.91
N GLU A 294 -14.24 -16.72 28.73
CA GLU A 294 -13.70 -17.29 29.97
C GLU A 294 -14.28 -16.55 31.17
N GLU A 295 -14.90 -17.28 32.10
CA GLU A 295 -15.33 -16.73 33.38
C GLU A 295 -14.12 -16.37 34.24
N GLN A 296 -14.13 -15.17 34.80
CA GLN A 296 -13.15 -14.69 35.77
C GLN A 296 -13.86 -14.06 36.97
N ILE A 297 -13.33 -14.34 38.15
CA ILE A 297 -13.76 -13.72 39.40
C ILE A 297 -12.67 -12.73 39.78
N ILE A 298 -13.04 -11.46 39.90
CA ILE A 298 -12.14 -10.37 40.26
C ILE A 298 -12.58 -9.86 41.62
N ASP A 299 -11.68 -9.95 42.60
CA ASP A 299 -11.90 -9.42 43.94
C ASP A 299 -11.14 -8.10 44.08
N PHE A 300 -11.84 -7.08 44.57
CA PHE A 300 -11.30 -5.78 44.94
C PHE A 300 -11.49 -5.54 46.43
N GLU A 301 -10.48 -5.00 47.08
CA GLU A 301 -10.51 -4.73 48.51
C GLU A 301 -10.01 -3.32 48.78
N TRP A 302 -10.78 -2.60 49.59
CA TRP A 302 -10.42 -1.28 50.10
C TRP A 302 -10.71 -1.24 51.59
N SER A 303 -9.91 -0.47 52.32
CA SER A 303 -10.08 -0.29 53.75
C SER A 303 -9.71 1.14 54.12
N GLY A 304 -10.27 1.63 55.21
CA GLY A 304 -9.96 2.97 55.70
C GLY A 304 -10.64 3.27 57.02
N TYR A 305 -10.55 4.54 57.42
CA TYR A 305 -11.22 5.10 58.58
C TYR A 305 -12.01 6.31 58.12
N LEU A 306 -13.24 6.47 58.60
CA LEU A 306 -14.06 7.66 58.33
C LEU A 306 -14.56 8.24 59.64
N GLU A 307 -14.36 9.53 59.83
CA GLU A 307 -15.02 10.27 60.89
C GLU A 307 -16.51 10.46 60.56
N GLN A 308 -17.34 10.64 61.59
CA GLN A 308 -18.77 10.87 61.44
C GLN A 308 -19.07 11.99 60.43
N GLY A 309 -20.05 11.75 59.55
CA GLY A 309 -20.47 12.68 58.51
C GLY A 309 -19.50 12.79 57.32
N GLN A 310 -18.36 12.10 57.34
CA GLN A 310 -17.46 12.03 56.20
C GLN A 310 -17.91 10.97 55.18
N SER A 311 -17.43 11.12 53.94
CA SER A 311 -17.64 10.13 52.89
C SER A 311 -16.35 9.86 52.13
N PHE A 312 -16.20 8.63 51.64
CA PHE A 312 -15.10 8.20 50.80
C PHE A 312 -15.64 7.63 49.49
N THR A 313 -15.03 8.02 48.37
CA THR A 313 -15.46 7.63 47.03
C THR A 313 -14.37 6.84 46.32
N ILE A 314 -14.76 5.77 45.63
CA ILE A 314 -13.90 4.86 44.89
C ILE A 314 -14.43 4.70 43.48
N ASP A 315 -13.60 5.06 42.50
CA ASP A 315 -13.89 4.88 41.08
C ASP A 315 -13.11 3.69 40.51
N HIS A 316 -13.80 2.80 39.80
CA HIS A 316 -13.13 1.78 38.97
C HIS A 316 -13.99 1.29 37.81
N GLU A 317 -13.38 0.57 36.87
CA GLU A 317 -14.02 0.09 35.64
C GLU A 317 -13.85 -1.44 35.49
N PRO A 318 -14.63 -2.25 36.23
CA PRO A 318 -14.44 -3.69 36.23
C PRO A 318 -14.87 -4.36 34.91
N GLY A 319 -15.64 -3.65 34.07
CA GLY A 319 -16.12 -4.14 32.77
C GLY A 319 -15.17 -3.94 31.60
N ILE A 320 -14.00 -3.31 31.77
CA ILE A 320 -13.10 -3.02 30.64
C ILE A 320 -12.66 -4.30 29.92
N GLY A 321 -13.02 -4.43 28.63
CA GLY A 321 -12.68 -5.61 27.81
C GLY A 321 -13.40 -6.91 28.20
N ALA A 322 -14.46 -6.84 29.01
CA ALA A 322 -15.19 -8.02 29.51
C ALA A 322 -16.69 -7.75 29.62
N ARG A 323 -17.52 -8.79 29.73
CA ARG A 323 -18.94 -8.65 30.10
C ARG A 323 -19.11 -8.86 31.59
N VAL A 324 -19.76 -7.93 32.28
CA VAL A 324 -20.00 -8.06 33.73
C VAL A 324 -21.25 -8.92 33.96
N MET A 325 -21.14 -9.97 34.76
CA MET A 325 -22.25 -10.89 35.01
C MET A 325 -22.91 -10.67 36.36
N GLN A 326 -22.08 -10.36 37.36
CA GLN A 326 -22.52 -10.21 38.73
C GLN A 326 -21.57 -9.32 39.52
N VAL A 327 -22.13 -8.57 40.47
CA VAL A 327 -21.38 -7.92 41.55
C VAL A 327 -21.94 -8.36 42.90
N ASN A 328 -21.06 -8.60 43.85
CA ASN A 328 -21.37 -8.75 45.27
C ASN A 328 -20.37 -7.92 46.06
N ALA A 329 -20.87 -6.92 46.77
CA ALA A 329 -20.09 -6.06 47.64
C ALA A 329 -20.53 -6.24 49.09
N THR A 330 -19.57 -6.31 50.00
CA THR A 330 -19.81 -6.34 51.44
C THR A 330 -18.91 -5.30 52.11
N LEU A 331 -19.54 -4.32 52.75
CA LEU A 331 -18.90 -3.39 53.67
C LEU A 331 -18.99 -4.00 55.08
N THR A 332 -17.85 -4.07 55.78
CA THR A 332 -17.76 -4.54 57.16
C THR A 332 -17.13 -3.45 58.00
N LEU A 333 -17.71 -3.16 59.16
CA LEU A 333 -17.16 -2.22 60.13
C LEU A 333 -16.33 -2.98 61.15
N ALA A 334 -15.07 -2.57 61.34
CA ALA A 334 -14.18 -3.19 62.31
C ALA A 334 -14.45 -2.59 63.70
N ARG A 335 -14.65 -3.46 64.69
CA ARG A 335 -14.86 -3.04 66.08
C ARG A 335 -13.54 -2.70 66.75
N ASP A 336 -13.43 -1.49 67.30
CA ASP A 336 -12.40 -1.20 68.29
C ASP A 336 -12.87 -1.71 69.67
N LEU A 337 -12.26 -2.81 70.16
CA LEU A 337 -12.66 -3.50 71.39
C LEU A 337 -12.22 -2.71 72.64
N ILE A 338 -12.86 -1.56 72.89
CA ILE A 338 -12.71 -0.80 74.13
C ILE A 338 -13.68 -1.41 75.19
N PRO A 339 -13.34 -1.43 76.50
CA PRO A 339 -14.14 -2.08 77.55
C PRO A 339 -15.58 -1.55 77.79
N ILE A 340 -16.04 -0.57 77.00
CA ILE A 340 -17.35 0.07 77.13
C ILE A 340 -18.08 -0.11 75.81
N MET A 341 -19.21 -0.85 75.85
CA MET A 341 -20.02 -1.20 74.69
C MET A 341 -20.94 -0.02 74.31
N TRP A 342 -20.43 0.93 73.53
CA TRP A 342 -21.24 1.97 72.89
C TRP A 342 -21.84 1.45 71.58
N PRO A 343 -22.99 1.99 71.14
CA PRO A 343 -23.51 1.72 69.79
C PRO A 343 -22.53 2.22 68.72
N GLU A 344 -22.42 1.52 67.59
CA GLU A 344 -21.58 1.95 66.46
C GLU A 344 -22.33 2.96 65.60
N ASP A 345 -21.62 3.93 65.00
CA ASP A 345 -22.14 4.70 63.86
C ASP A 345 -22.57 3.75 62.72
N ASN A 346 -23.74 4.03 62.11
CA ASN A 346 -24.16 3.29 60.93
C ASN A 346 -23.41 3.82 59.72
N PHE A 347 -23.05 2.93 58.79
CA PHE A 347 -22.46 3.32 57.53
C PHE A 347 -23.41 2.99 56.39
N THR A 348 -23.50 3.88 55.42
CA THR A 348 -24.17 3.62 54.15
C THR A 348 -23.14 3.33 53.07
N LEU A 349 -23.24 2.14 52.48
CA LEU A 349 -22.58 1.79 51.23
C LEU A 349 -23.51 2.16 50.08
N SER A 350 -23.02 2.86 49.08
CA SER A 350 -23.74 3.15 47.84
C SER A 350 -22.86 2.86 46.63
N ILE A 351 -23.52 2.47 45.54
CA ILE A 351 -22.94 2.35 44.21
C ILE A 351 -23.76 3.19 43.24
N ASP A 352 -23.07 3.93 42.38
CA ASP A 352 -23.63 4.50 41.16
C ASP A 352 -22.81 4.03 39.95
N MET A 353 -23.48 3.39 39.00
CA MET A 353 -22.86 2.94 37.76
C MET A 353 -23.22 3.88 36.63
N GLN A 354 -22.23 4.25 35.80
CA GLN A 354 -22.46 5.00 34.57
C GLN A 354 -23.48 4.32 33.63
N SER A 355 -23.59 2.98 33.69
CA SER A 355 -24.59 2.20 32.97
C SER A 355 -26.04 2.40 33.45
N GLY A 356 -26.27 3.23 34.46
CA GLY A 356 -27.58 3.73 34.87
C GLY A 356 -28.22 2.98 36.05
N TRP A 357 -27.43 2.26 36.85
CA TRP A 357 -27.92 1.64 38.08
C TRP A 357 -27.23 2.19 39.30
N SER A 358 -28.04 2.57 40.27
CA SER A 358 -27.60 2.89 41.60
C SER A 358 -28.31 2.04 42.64
N SER A 359 -27.62 1.79 43.73
CA SER A 359 -28.15 1.07 44.89
C SER A 359 -27.41 1.53 46.14
N PHE A 360 -28.05 1.36 47.29
CA PHE A 360 -27.44 1.63 48.58
C PHE A 360 -27.90 0.60 49.60
N SER A 361 -27.05 0.35 50.60
CA SER A 361 -27.34 -0.47 51.75
C SER A 361 -26.68 0.16 52.98
N SER A 362 -27.43 0.25 54.07
CA SER A 362 -26.89 0.72 55.35
C SER A 362 -26.60 -0.47 56.25
N THR A 363 -25.59 -0.34 57.10
CA THR A 363 -25.25 -1.33 58.10
C THR A 363 -26.36 -1.42 59.14
N GLN A 364 -26.61 -2.62 59.69
CA GLN A 364 -27.53 -2.81 60.81
C GLN A 364 -26.85 -3.59 61.93
N GLN A 365 -26.91 -3.04 63.15
CA GLN A 365 -26.29 -3.65 64.32
C GLN A 365 -27.27 -4.61 65.01
N ASP A 366 -27.39 -5.85 64.49
CA ASP A 366 -28.27 -6.88 65.04
C ASP A 366 -27.72 -7.57 66.30
N ASN A 367 -26.38 -7.64 66.43
CA ASN A 367 -25.71 -8.29 67.55
C ASN A 367 -24.46 -7.51 67.98
N ILE A 368 -24.50 -6.97 69.19
CA ILE A 368 -23.44 -6.18 69.85
C ILE A 368 -22.10 -6.92 70.06
N THR A 369 -21.99 -8.19 69.64
CA THR A 369 -20.76 -9.00 69.72
C THR A 369 -20.15 -9.33 68.36
N LEU A 370 -20.78 -8.91 67.26
CA LEU A 370 -20.30 -9.13 65.90
C LEU A 370 -20.09 -7.79 65.20
N ASN A 371 -19.22 -7.78 64.19
CA ASN A 371 -19.03 -6.63 63.30
C ASN A 371 -20.32 -6.36 62.52
N SER A 372 -20.68 -5.07 62.40
CA SER A 372 -21.78 -4.64 61.55
C SER A 372 -21.40 -4.74 60.06
N SER A 373 -22.35 -5.08 59.20
CA SER A 373 -22.10 -5.21 57.76
C SER A 373 -23.27 -4.74 56.91
N ALA A 374 -22.97 -4.30 55.69
CA ALA A 374 -23.91 -3.93 54.64
C ALA A 374 -23.51 -4.63 53.34
N SER A 375 -24.47 -5.16 52.60
CA SER A 375 -24.20 -5.90 51.36
C SER A 375 -25.04 -5.39 50.20
N ILE A 376 -24.40 -5.21 49.04
CA ILE A 376 -25.06 -4.91 47.77
C ILE A 376 -24.73 -6.03 46.79
N GLU A 377 -25.76 -6.69 46.29
CA GLU A 377 -25.61 -7.72 45.26
C GLU A 377 -26.48 -7.41 44.05
N ARG A 378 -25.94 -7.72 42.87
CA ARG A 378 -26.69 -7.73 41.64
C ARG A 378 -26.16 -8.83 40.73
N GLY A 379 -26.99 -9.84 40.50
CA GLY A 379 -26.77 -10.87 39.48
C GLY A 379 -27.47 -10.54 38.17
N GLU A 380 -27.32 -11.43 37.19
CA GLU A 380 -27.98 -11.34 35.87
C GLU A 380 -27.81 -9.96 35.23
N MET A 381 -26.62 -9.39 35.37
CA MET A 381 -26.29 -8.07 34.83
C MET A 381 -26.35 -8.08 33.30
N ASN A 382 -25.88 -9.15 32.68
CA ASN A 382 -25.95 -9.42 31.24
C ASN A 382 -26.30 -10.90 31.01
N SER A 383 -26.64 -11.26 29.77
CA SER A 383 -26.85 -12.64 29.35
C SER A 383 -25.53 -13.40 29.30
N TYR A 384 -25.56 -14.71 29.57
CA TYR A 384 -24.37 -15.56 29.39
C TYR A 384 -23.99 -15.64 27.91
N PRO A 385 -22.75 -15.31 27.53
CA PRO A 385 -22.34 -15.32 26.14
C PRO A 385 -22.20 -16.76 25.61
N GLU A 386 -22.56 -16.98 24.35
CA GLU A 386 -22.23 -18.23 23.64
C GLU A 386 -20.71 -18.33 23.43
N SER A 387 -20.15 -19.53 23.56
CA SER A 387 -18.70 -19.76 23.54
C SER A 387 -18.37 -21.06 22.80
N GLY A 388 -17.21 -21.11 22.14
CA GLY A 388 -16.71 -22.30 21.43
C GLY A 388 -17.17 -22.42 19.97
N TYR A 389 -17.49 -21.30 19.32
CA TYR A 389 -17.88 -21.26 17.91
C TYR A 389 -16.87 -20.48 17.06
N THR A 390 -16.92 -20.68 15.74
CA THR A 390 -16.09 -19.97 14.78
C THR A 390 -16.90 -18.92 14.01
N ILE A 391 -16.31 -17.76 13.77
CA ILE A 391 -16.92 -16.68 13.00
C ILE A 391 -15.88 -16.04 12.06
N THR A 392 -16.32 -15.59 10.89
CA THR A 392 -15.47 -14.87 9.95
C THR A 392 -15.52 -13.37 10.20
N SER A 393 -14.36 -12.72 10.17
CA SER A 393 -14.23 -11.26 10.22
C SER A 393 -12.97 -10.82 9.49
N ASP A 394 -12.98 -9.61 8.95
CA ASP A 394 -11.81 -9.03 8.29
C ASP A 394 -10.76 -8.57 9.30
N SER A 395 -11.18 -8.25 10.52
CA SER A 395 -10.31 -7.79 11.61
C SER A 395 -10.68 -8.42 12.95
N LYS A 396 -9.63 -8.80 13.72
CA LYS A 396 -9.77 -9.27 15.10
C LYS A 396 -10.34 -8.17 16.01
N ASN A 397 -9.83 -6.95 15.88
CA ASN A 397 -10.23 -5.84 16.75
C ASN A 397 -11.68 -5.43 16.51
N SER A 398 -12.10 -5.36 15.24
CA SER A 398 -13.49 -5.04 14.89
C SER A 398 -14.46 -6.14 15.36
N LEU A 399 -14.04 -7.41 15.30
CA LEU A 399 -14.81 -8.52 15.86
C LEU A 399 -14.94 -8.43 17.38
N GLU A 400 -13.83 -8.16 18.08
CA GLU A 400 -13.79 -7.97 19.52
C GLU A 400 -14.70 -6.83 19.97
N GLU A 401 -14.64 -5.68 19.31
CA GLU A 401 -15.50 -4.53 19.61
C GLU A 401 -16.97 -4.86 19.37
N THR A 402 -17.29 -5.57 18.29
CA THR A 402 -18.66 -5.99 17.96
C THR A 402 -19.22 -6.93 19.03
N LEU A 403 -18.43 -7.92 19.46
CA LEU A 403 -18.82 -8.89 20.48
C LEU A 403 -18.92 -8.24 21.87
N LEU A 404 -18.03 -7.33 22.24
CA LEU A 404 -18.12 -6.63 23.53
C LEU A 404 -19.28 -5.63 23.59
N ASN A 405 -19.68 -5.06 22.44
CA ASN A 405 -20.75 -4.06 22.36
C ASN A 405 -22.09 -4.60 21.84
N GLU A 406 -22.35 -5.90 22.00
CA GLU A 406 -23.64 -6.50 21.68
C GLU A 406 -24.80 -5.74 22.35
N ALA A 407 -25.88 -5.54 21.59
CA ALA A 407 -27.01 -4.76 22.05
C ALA A 407 -27.68 -5.42 23.26
N GLY A 408 -27.77 -4.68 24.38
CA GLY A 408 -28.33 -5.19 25.64
C GLY A 408 -27.32 -5.88 26.56
N GLU A 409 -26.08 -6.09 26.11
CA GLU A 409 -25.05 -6.85 26.84
C GLU A 409 -23.93 -5.96 27.42
N ARG A 410 -24.24 -4.67 27.61
CA ARG A 410 -23.30 -3.62 28.02
C ARG A 410 -23.58 -3.10 29.43
N PHE A 411 -24.43 -3.77 30.20
CA PHE A 411 -24.75 -3.34 31.55
C PHE A 411 -23.53 -3.55 32.47
N GLY A 412 -23.26 -2.60 33.37
CA GLY A 412 -22.02 -2.61 34.16
C GLY A 412 -20.76 -2.16 33.41
N GLN A 413 -20.87 -1.68 32.17
CA GLN A 413 -19.77 -0.98 31.48
C GLN A 413 -19.59 0.44 32.00
N GLY A 414 -18.36 0.96 31.87
CA GLY A 414 -17.99 2.30 32.31
C GLY A 414 -17.61 2.38 33.79
N THR A 415 -17.48 3.60 34.29
CA THR A 415 -17.04 3.88 35.66
C THR A 415 -18.12 3.51 36.68
N TRP A 416 -17.70 2.81 37.73
CA TRP A 416 -18.48 2.51 38.92
C TRP A 416 -17.96 3.36 40.04
N GLU A 417 -18.84 4.15 40.64
CA GLU A 417 -18.55 5.01 41.77
C GLU A 417 -19.14 4.35 43.03
N TRP A 418 -18.28 3.89 43.93
CA TRP A 418 -18.70 3.46 45.26
C TRP A 418 -18.54 4.62 46.22
N THR A 419 -19.58 4.94 46.98
CA THR A 419 -19.52 5.94 48.04
C THR A 419 -19.87 5.30 49.37
N ILE A 420 -18.94 5.40 50.31
CA ILE A 420 -19.09 4.96 51.70
C ILE A 420 -19.29 6.22 52.55
N THR A 421 -20.38 6.29 53.30
CA THR A 421 -20.71 7.43 54.16
C THR A 421 -20.86 6.95 55.59
N ALA A 422 -20.17 7.61 56.53
CA ALA A 422 -20.41 7.45 57.96
C ALA A 422 -21.65 8.26 58.34
N ASP A 423 -22.77 7.58 58.59
CA ASP A 423 -24.03 8.22 58.95
C ASP A 423 -24.06 8.52 60.46
N GLU A 424 -24.58 9.69 60.82
CA GLU A 424 -24.78 10.07 62.23
C GLU A 424 -25.80 9.13 62.90
N CYS A 425 -25.46 8.61 64.08
CA CYS A 425 -26.44 8.09 65.01
C CYS A 425 -26.87 9.22 65.97
N ASP A 426 -28.11 9.70 65.90
CA ASP A 426 -28.63 10.70 66.87
C ASP A 426 -29.76 10.11 67.74
N PRO A 427 -29.82 10.37 69.08
CA PRO A 427 -28.91 11.16 69.91
C PRO A 427 -28.30 10.40 71.11
N ASP A 428 -26.98 10.50 71.30
CA ASP A 428 -26.40 10.32 72.62
C ASP A 428 -26.53 11.63 73.43
N LEU A 429 -27.24 11.55 74.57
CA LEU A 429 -27.43 12.65 75.52
C LEU A 429 -27.00 12.21 76.94
N PRO A 430 -26.65 13.13 77.86
CA PRO A 430 -25.58 14.14 77.78
C PRO A 430 -24.83 14.27 79.13
N VAL A 431 -23.49 14.42 79.18
CA VAL A 431 -22.88 15.01 80.40
C VAL A 431 -21.78 16.03 80.12
N ASP A 432 -20.99 15.95 79.04
CA ASP A 432 -19.91 16.94 78.83
C ASP A 432 -19.71 17.48 77.40
N GLY A 433 -20.53 17.08 76.44
CA GLY A 433 -20.43 17.57 75.06
C GLY A 433 -19.29 16.95 74.22
N VAL A 434 -18.76 15.80 74.65
CA VAL A 434 -17.86 14.96 73.85
C VAL A 434 -18.60 13.73 73.34
N ASP A 435 -18.64 13.56 72.02
CA ASP A 435 -19.07 12.32 71.36
C ASP A 435 -18.03 11.20 71.63
N PRO A 436 -18.41 10.05 72.21
CA PRO A 436 -17.49 8.96 72.50
C PRO A 436 -17.01 8.20 71.25
N ASP A 437 -17.73 8.25 70.13
CA ASP A 437 -17.40 7.65 68.83
C ASP A 437 -16.98 8.78 67.87
N GLN A 438 -15.75 8.74 67.34
CA GLN A 438 -15.27 9.75 66.38
C GLN A 438 -15.28 9.22 64.94
N GLY A 439 -15.80 8.01 64.70
CA GLY A 439 -15.68 7.27 63.45
C GLY A 439 -15.28 5.82 63.64
N ASN A 440 -15.38 5.05 62.56
CA ASN A 440 -15.08 3.62 62.54
C ASN A 440 -14.14 3.24 61.39
N ASP A 441 -13.31 2.22 61.65
CA ASP A 441 -12.56 1.52 60.61
C ASP A 441 -13.54 0.71 59.76
N TRP A 442 -13.34 0.72 58.45
CA TRP A 442 -14.18 0.03 57.49
C TRP A 442 -13.34 -0.78 56.50
N ASP A 443 -13.89 -1.92 56.09
CA ASP A 443 -13.37 -2.81 55.06
C ASP A 443 -14.45 -3.06 54.01
N LEU A 444 -14.19 -2.69 52.76
CA LEU A 444 -15.04 -2.97 51.60
C LEU A 444 -14.41 -4.07 50.75
N SER A 445 -15.12 -5.20 50.63
CA SER A 445 -14.79 -6.27 49.69
C SER A 445 -15.80 -6.29 48.56
N VAL A 446 -15.35 -6.16 47.31
CA VAL A 446 -16.19 -6.23 46.12
C VAL A 446 -15.71 -7.36 45.23
N ARG A 447 -16.58 -8.34 45.04
CA ARG A 447 -16.41 -9.45 44.11
C ARG A 447 -17.21 -9.19 42.84
N VAL A 448 -16.55 -9.20 41.69
CA VAL A 448 -17.18 -9.08 40.38
C VAL A 448 -16.93 -10.36 39.58
N VAL A 449 -17.98 -10.93 39.02
CA VAL A 449 -17.88 -12.04 38.05
C VAL A 449 -17.97 -11.42 36.66
N VAL A 450 -16.95 -11.65 35.84
CA VAL A 450 -16.88 -11.16 34.46
C VAL A 450 -16.59 -12.30 33.49
N PHE A 451 -17.02 -12.14 32.24
CA PHE A 451 -16.65 -13.02 31.14
C PHE A 451 -15.69 -12.28 30.22
N VAL A 452 -14.46 -12.77 30.11
CA VAL A 452 -13.41 -12.19 29.27
C VAL A 452 -13.40 -12.85 27.91
N LEU A 453 -13.40 -12.05 26.85
CA LEU A 453 -13.36 -12.53 25.48
C LEU A 453 -11.95 -12.99 25.09
N ARG A 454 -11.86 -14.18 24.52
CA ARG A 454 -10.65 -14.74 23.91
C ARG A 454 -10.90 -15.07 22.44
N LEU A 455 -10.22 -14.34 21.56
CA LEU A 455 -10.23 -14.59 20.12
C LEU A 455 -8.90 -15.21 19.68
N SER A 456 -9.00 -16.36 19.01
CA SER A 456 -7.86 -17.04 18.38
C SER A 456 -8.15 -17.23 16.88
N GLU A 457 -7.21 -16.87 16.02
CA GLU A 457 -7.36 -17.15 14.58
C GLU A 457 -7.22 -18.65 14.34
N VAL A 458 -8.17 -19.23 13.60
CA VAL A 458 -8.11 -20.62 13.16
C VAL A 458 -7.53 -20.60 11.75
N GLY A 459 -6.33 -21.16 11.59
CA GLY A 459 -5.69 -21.27 10.28
C GLY A 459 -6.55 -22.12 9.35
N THR A 460 -6.77 -21.64 8.13
CA THR A 460 -7.25 -22.45 7.00
C THR A 460 -6.09 -22.98 6.19
#